data_AF-T0R4I1-F1
#
_entry.id   AF-T0R4I1-F1
#
_cell.length_a   1.000
_cell.length_b   1.000
_cell.length_c   1.000
_cell.angle_alpha   90.00
_cell.angle_beta   90.00
_cell.angle_gamma   90.00
#
_symmetry.space_group_name_H-M   'P 1'
#
loop_
_entity.id
_entity.type
_entity.pdbx_description
1 polymer ?
#
loop_
_entity_poly.entity_id
_entity_poly.type
_entity_poly.pdbx_seq_one_letter_code
_entity_poly.pdbx_strand_id
1 'polypeptide(L)'
;MLSTINQFRHRPSKTVFHLYWVVRDANDLLMAETFMYPLPESLVYRFYVTTASTEGSVLSASMVHQPYNGRRPKWDELINGTIFVGKSVCVLACGPDPLTREVQTVARKYGFDFHKEEFAW
;
A
#
# COMPACT_ATOMS: atom_id res chain seq x y z
N MET A 1 7.99 5.52 -2.74
CA MET A 1 7.04 5.19 -1.65
C MET A 1 7.70 4.53 -0.43
N LEU A 2 8.47 3.44 -0.58
CA LEU A 2 9.14 2.79 0.56
C LEU A 2 10.14 3.69 1.28
N SER A 3 10.86 4.53 0.53
CA SER A 3 11.75 5.56 1.08
C SER A 3 11.03 6.50 2.05
N THR A 4 9.80 6.91 1.73
CA THR A 4 8.96 7.73 2.61
C THR A 4 8.69 7.00 3.92
N ILE A 5 8.21 5.75 3.87
CA ILE A 5 7.94 4.95 5.07
C ILE A 5 9.22 4.79 5.92
N ASN A 6 10.35 4.51 5.29
CA ASN A 6 11.63 4.33 5.97
C ASN A 6 12.16 5.62 6.61
N GLN A 7 11.95 6.80 6.00
CA GLN A 7 12.31 8.09 6.60
C GLN A 7 11.52 8.41 7.88
N PHE A 8 10.26 7.95 7.95
CA PHE A 8 9.41 8.13 9.12
C PHE A 8 9.55 7.03 10.18
N ARG A 9 10.18 5.90 9.85
CA ARG A 9 10.37 4.75 10.76
C ARG A 9 10.97 5.11 12.11
N HIS A 10 11.91 6.06 12.13
CA HIS A 10 12.64 6.46 13.34
C HIS A 10 12.18 7.80 13.91
N ARG A 11 11.15 8.41 13.33
CA ARG A 11 10.63 9.71 13.79
C ARG A 11 9.38 9.48 14.62
N PRO A 12 9.33 9.94 15.88
CA PRO A 12 8.10 9.90 16.66
C PRO A 12 7.06 10.77 15.95
N SER A 13 6.04 10.12 15.41
CA SER A 13 4.94 10.75 14.69
C SER A 13 3.62 10.14 15.14
N LYS A 14 2.56 10.95 15.18
CA LYS A 14 1.18 10.47 15.36
C LYS A 14 0.59 9.93 14.04
N THR A 15 1.32 10.05 12.93
CA THR A 15 0.91 9.55 11.62
C THR A 15 0.98 8.03 11.59
N VAL A 16 -0.12 7.40 11.16
CA VAL A 16 -0.18 5.97 10.87
C VAL A 16 -0.12 5.78 9.36
N PHE A 17 0.77 4.91 8.89
CA PHE A 17 0.91 4.62 7.47
C PHE A 17 0.10 3.38 7.10
N HIS A 18 -0.64 3.50 6.00
CA HIS A 18 -1.35 2.40 5.36
C HIS A 18 -0.70 2.13 4.00
N LEU A 19 -0.10 0.95 3.81
CA LEU A 19 0.53 0.53 2.57
C LEU A 19 -0.32 -0.53 1.85
N TYR A 20 -0.82 -0.17 0.68
CA TYR A 20 -1.48 -1.11 -0.23
C TYR A 20 -0.57 -1.35 -1.43
N TRP A 21 0.05 -2.52 -1.49
CA TRP A 21 0.92 -2.89 -2.61
C TRP A 21 0.16 -3.81 -3.55
N VAL A 22 0.02 -3.36 -4.79
CA VAL A 22 -0.63 -4.13 -5.87
C VAL A 22 0.42 -4.54 -6.89
N VAL A 23 0.51 -5.83 -7.16
CA VAL A 23 1.41 -6.41 -8.17
C VAL A 23 0.67 -7.33 -9.12
N ARG A 24 1.35 -7.76 -10.19
CA ARG A 24 0.82 -8.76 -11.10
C ARG A 24 1.08 -10.15 -10.56
N ASP A 25 2.34 -10.51 -10.36
CA ASP A 25 2.77 -11.83 -9.87
C ASP A 25 3.16 -11.80 -8.38
N ALA A 26 3.06 -12.93 -7.69
CA ALA A 26 3.40 -13.00 -6.26
C ALA A 26 4.89 -12.70 -6.00
N ASN A 27 5.78 -13.08 -6.93
CA ASN A 27 7.22 -12.82 -6.79
C ASN A 27 7.55 -11.33 -6.89
N ASP A 28 6.69 -10.53 -7.53
CA ASP A 28 6.88 -9.07 -7.64
C ASP A 28 6.81 -8.38 -6.26
N LEU A 29 6.17 -9.00 -5.26
CA LEU A 29 6.16 -8.52 -3.88
C LEU A 29 7.56 -8.55 -3.25
N LEU A 30 8.47 -9.39 -3.77
CA LEU A 30 9.84 -9.52 -3.28
C LEU A 30 10.81 -8.55 -3.98
N MET A 31 10.40 -7.84 -5.03
CA MET A 31 11.32 -7.02 -5.82
C MET A 31 12.01 -5.89 -5.03
N ALA A 32 11.40 -5.40 -3.95
CA ALA A 32 12.03 -4.43 -3.05
C ALA A 32 12.17 -4.98 -1.62
N GLU A 33 12.28 -6.30 -1.49
CA GLU A 33 12.37 -7.00 -0.20
C GLU A 33 13.45 -6.42 0.72
N THR A 34 14.65 -6.15 0.19
CA THR A 34 15.78 -5.59 0.93
C THR A 34 15.51 -4.20 1.50
N PHE A 35 14.56 -3.45 0.92
CA PHE A 35 14.16 -2.12 1.36
C PHE A 35 12.85 -2.13 2.16
N MET A 36 12.04 -3.18 2.04
CA MET A 36 10.79 -3.37 2.77
C MET A 36 11.01 -3.97 4.15
N TYR A 37 11.84 -5.01 4.24
CA TYR A 37 11.86 -5.89 5.39
C TYR A 37 13.02 -5.57 6.35
N PRO A 38 12.80 -5.69 7.67
CA PRO A 38 11.49 -5.92 8.31
C PRO A 38 10.62 -4.66 8.23
N LEU A 39 9.31 -4.85 7.95
CA LEU A 39 8.35 -3.75 7.91
C LEU A 39 8.21 -3.13 9.31
N PRO A 40 8.03 -1.80 9.43
CA PRO A 40 7.80 -1.16 10.72
C PRO A 40 6.53 -1.69 11.41
N GLU A 41 6.56 -1.89 12.73
CA GLU A 41 5.40 -2.39 13.50
C GLU A 41 4.18 -1.45 13.41
N SER A 42 4.42 -0.16 13.21
CA SER A 42 3.38 0.86 13.05
C SER A 42 2.75 0.91 11.65
N LEU A 43 3.24 0.11 10.70
CA LEU A 43 2.73 0.07 9.34
C LEU A 43 1.55 -0.90 9.23
N VAL A 44 0.39 -0.39 8.83
CA VAL A 44 -0.72 -1.23 8.41
C VAL A 44 -0.53 -1.54 6.92
N TYR A 45 -0.44 -2.81 6.53
CA TYR A 45 -0.21 -3.17 5.13
C TYR A 45 -1.14 -4.28 4.62
N ARG A 46 -1.42 -4.26 3.33
CA ARG A 46 -2.07 -5.36 2.61
C ARG A 46 -1.47 -5.51 1.22
N PHE A 47 -1.20 -6.75 0.83
CA PHE A 47 -0.66 -7.09 -0.49
C PHE A 47 -1.75 -7.68 -1.38
N TYR A 48 -1.70 -7.33 -2.66
CA TYR A 48 -2.65 -7.76 -3.68
C TYR A 48 -1.90 -8.28 -4.90
N VAL A 49 -2.18 -9.53 -5.28
CA VAL A 49 -1.63 -10.18 -6.47
C VAL A 49 -2.76 -10.34 -7.46
N THR A 50 -2.71 -9.61 -8.57
CA THR A 50 -3.85 -9.44 -9.46
C THR A 50 -4.07 -10.59 -10.45
N THR A 51 -3.06 -11.44 -10.70
CA THR A 51 -3.21 -12.65 -11.51
C THR A 51 -3.61 -13.88 -10.69
N ALA A 52 -3.43 -13.84 -9.37
CA ALA A 52 -3.82 -14.93 -8.48
C ALA A 52 -5.34 -14.98 -8.32
N SER A 53 -5.91 -16.18 -8.40
CA SER A 53 -7.34 -16.44 -8.22
C SER A 53 -7.72 -16.72 -6.76
N THR A 54 -6.74 -17.02 -5.90
CA THR A 54 -6.92 -17.31 -4.48
C THR A 54 -5.90 -16.58 -3.63
N GLU A 55 -6.22 -16.39 -2.35
CA GLU A 55 -5.28 -15.91 -1.35
C GLU A 55 -4.08 -16.85 -1.21
N GLY A 56 -2.94 -16.31 -0.79
CA GLY A 56 -1.71 -17.08 -0.65
C GLY A 56 -0.66 -16.34 0.17
N SER A 57 0.58 -16.81 0.11
CA SER A 57 1.72 -16.13 0.73
C SER A 57 2.97 -16.27 -0.12
N VAL A 58 3.88 -15.31 0.03
CA VAL A 58 5.23 -15.40 -0.53
C VAL A 58 6.24 -15.53 0.61
N LEU A 59 7.25 -16.37 0.46
CA LEU A 59 8.32 -16.53 1.44
C LEU A 59 9.40 -15.49 1.18
N SER A 60 9.63 -14.62 2.17
CA SER A 60 10.73 -13.65 2.13
C SER A 60 12.09 -14.32 2.38
N ALA A 61 13.19 -13.70 1.95
CA ALA A 61 14.57 -14.07 2.27
C ALA A 61 14.84 -14.10 3.78
N SER A 62 14.06 -13.34 4.56
CA SER A 62 14.07 -13.41 6.04
C SER A 62 13.33 -14.62 6.61
N MET A 63 12.91 -15.56 5.77
CA MET A 63 12.13 -16.76 6.11
C MET A 63 10.75 -16.44 6.72
N VAL A 64 10.22 -15.24 6.47
CA VAL A 64 8.88 -14.84 6.91
C VAL A 64 7.89 -14.96 5.75
N HIS A 65 6.77 -15.63 5.99
CA HIS A 65 5.65 -15.68 5.05
C HIS A 65 4.88 -14.37 5.06
N GLN A 66 4.68 -13.80 3.87
CA GLN A 66 3.99 -12.54 3.66
C GLN A 66 2.67 -12.82 2.95
N PRO A 67 1.52 -12.70 3.64
CA PRO A 67 0.24 -13.05 3.07
C PRO A 67 -0.20 -12.02 2.02
N TYR A 68 -0.88 -12.49 0.98
CA TYR A 68 -1.45 -11.64 -0.06
C TYR A 68 -2.88 -12.05 -0.42
N ASN A 69 -3.63 -11.09 -0.96
CA ASN A 69 -4.97 -11.27 -1.49
C ASN A 69 -4.89 -11.56 -3.00
N GLY A 70 -5.47 -12.66 -3.46
CA GLY A 70 -5.56 -13.00 -4.89
C GLY A 70 -6.74 -12.30 -5.57
N ARG A 71 -6.62 -10.99 -5.79
CA ARG A 71 -7.63 -10.15 -6.45
C ARG A 71 -7.11 -8.74 -6.65
N ARG A 72 -7.84 -7.95 -7.44
CA ARG A 72 -7.70 -6.50 -7.40
C ARG A 72 -8.28 -5.94 -6.10
N PRO A 73 -7.64 -4.92 -5.49
CA PRO A 73 -8.22 -4.23 -4.36
C PRO A 73 -9.50 -3.50 -4.78
N LYS A 74 -10.47 -3.45 -3.87
CA LYS A 74 -11.63 -2.57 -3.99
C LYS A 74 -11.36 -1.35 -3.14
N TRP A 75 -10.99 -0.24 -3.77
CA TRP A 75 -10.49 0.93 -3.06
C TRP A 75 -11.51 1.55 -2.10
N ASP A 76 -12.81 1.52 -2.41
CA ASP A 76 -13.87 1.98 -1.52
C ASP A 76 -13.95 1.18 -0.19
N GLU A 77 -13.49 -0.08 -0.18
CA GLU A 77 -13.43 -0.89 1.06
C GLU A 77 -12.20 -0.53 1.92
N LEU A 78 -11.18 0.06 1.32
CA LEU A 78 -9.88 0.35 1.96
C LEU A 78 -9.73 1.82 2.35
N ILE A 79 -10.29 2.72 1.53
CA ILE A 79 -10.17 4.17 1.61
C ILE A 79 -11.60 4.70 1.76
N ASN A 80 -12.07 4.83 3.00
CA ASN A 80 -13.41 5.35 3.28
C ASN A 80 -13.49 6.07 4.63
N GLY A 81 -14.56 6.85 4.80
CA GLY A 81 -14.82 7.63 6.02
C GLY A 81 -15.10 6.80 7.28
N THR A 82 -15.40 5.50 7.15
CA THR A 82 -15.62 4.61 8.31
C THR A 82 -14.28 4.18 8.91
N ILE A 83 -13.33 3.74 8.08
CA ILE A 83 -11.99 3.34 8.51
C ILE A 83 -11.22 4.54 9.07
N PHE A 84 -11.38 5.70 8.43
CA PHE A 84 -10.63 6.91 8.77
C PHE A 84 -11.49 7.98 9.48
N VAL A 85 -12.51 7.55 10.23
CA VAL A 85 -13.41 8.48 10.92
C VAL A 85 -12.65 9.44 11.85
N GLY A 86 -12.89 10.74 11.67
CA GLY A 86 -12.26 11.81 12.45
C GLY A 86 -10.75 11.96 12.22
N LYS A 87 -10.19 11.43 11.12
CA LYS A 87 -8.78 11.56 10.77
C LYS A 87 -8.60 12.52 9.59
N SER A 88 -7.49 13.27 9.61
CA SER A 88 -6.97 13.92 8.40
C SER A 88 -6.18 12.87 7.62
N VAL A 89 -6.55 12.68 6.35
CA VAL A 89 -6.02 11.61 5.49
C VAL A 89 -5.47 12.21 4.21
N CYS A 90 -4.25 11.78 3.88
CA CYS A 90 -3.62 12.03 2.59
C CYS A 90 -3.38 10.69 1.89
N VAL A 91 -3.89 10.57 0.66
CA VAL A 91 -3.75 9.39 -0.19
C VAL A 91 -2.66 9.66 -1.23
N LEU A 92 -1.60 8.85 -1.18
CA LEU A 92 -0.51 8.90 -2.13
C LEU A 92 -0.62 7.70 -3.09
N ALA A 93 -0.64 7.95 -4.40
CA ALA A 93 -0.70 6.89 -5.41
C ALA A 93 0.50 6.98 -6.37
N CYS A 94 1.20 5.85 -6.54
CA CYS A 94 2.31 5.69 -7.46
C CYS A 94 2.12 4.38 -8.23
N GLY A 95 1.87 4.47 -9.53
CA GLY A 95 1.62 3.29 -10.36
C GLY A 95 0.97 3.67 -11.70
N PRO A 96 0.45 2.67 -12.44
CA PRO A 96 -0.17 2.89 -13.74
C PRO A 96 -1.33 3.89 -13.66
N ASP A 97 -1.49 4.70 -14.71
CA ASP A 97 -2.52 5.73 -14.79
C ASP A 97 -3.94 5.24 -14.43
N PRO A 98 -4.42 4.05 -14.88
CA PRO A 98 -5.73 3.55 -14.48
C PRO A 98 -5.88 3.38 -12.97
N LEU A 99 -4.86 2.82 -12.29
CA LEU A 99 -4.86 2.62 -10.84
C LEU A 99 -4.88 3.97 -10.11
N THR A 100 -4.01 4.89 -10.52
CA THR A 100 -3.92 6.22 -9.91
C THR A 100 -5.22 7.00 -10.05
N ARG A 101 -5.88 6.96 -11.22
CA ARG A 101 -7.18 7.62 -11.44
C ARG A 101 -8.30 7.03 -10.60
N GLU A 102 -8.32 5.71 -10.44
CA GLU A 102 -9.31 5.01 -9.61
C GLU A 102 -9.16 5.44 -8.13
N VAL A 103 -7.94 5.38 -7.60
CA VAL A 103 -7.63 5.80 -6.22
C VAL A 103 -7.92 7.27 -6.00
N GLN A 104 -7.60 8.15 -6.98
CA GLN A 104 -7.92 9.58 -6.92
C GLN A 104 -9.43 9.81 -6.80
N THR A 105 -10.22 9.08 -7.58
CA THR A 105 -11.68 9.19 -7.57
C THR A 105 -12.24 8.82 -6.21
N VAL A 106 -11.74 7.73 -5.60
CA VAL A 106 -12.15 7.31 -4.25
C VAL A 106 -11.71 8.30 -3.18
N ALA A 107 -10.47 8.79 -3.22
CA ALA A 107 -10.00 9.79 -2.27
C ALA A 107 -10.89 11.05 -2.29
N ARG A 108 -11.20 11.56 -3.48
CA ARG A 108 -12.09 12.72 -3.66
C ARG A 108 -13.51 12.46 -3.18
N LYS A 109 -14.05 11.26 -3.44
CA LYS A 109 -15.39 10.85 -2.98
C LYS A 109 -15.53 10.95 -1.46
N TYR A 110 -14.47 10.66 -0.70
CA TYR A 110 -14.46 10.75 0.76
C TYR A 110 -13.84 12.04 1.31
N GLY A 111 -13.49 13.00 0.45
CA GLY A 111 -12.93 14.28 0.87
C GLY A 111 -11.50 14.21 1.41
N PHE A 112 -10.73 13.19 1.02
CA PHE A 112 -9.32 13.06 1.41
C PHE A 112 -8.40 13.78 0.43
N ASP A 113 -7.28 14.29 0.94
CA ASP A 113 -6.22 14.85 0.10
C ASP A 113 -5.64 13.75 -0.78
N PHE A 114 -5.27 14.09 -2.01
CA PHE A 114 -4.73 13.14 -2.97
C PHE A 114 -3.50 13.69 -3.69
N HIS A 115 -2.43 12.91 -3.73
CA HIS A 115 -1.23 13.21 -4.50
C HIS A 115 -0.87 12.02 -5.39
N LYS A 116 -0.69 12.32 -6.68
CA LYS A 116 -0.02 11.41 -7.62
C LYS A 116 1.48 11.60 -7.42
N GLU A 117 2.18 10.51 -7.13
CA GLU A 117 3.62 10.49 -7.00
C GLU A 117 4.23 9.84 -8.24
N GLU A 118 5.17 10.55 -8.86
CA GLU A 118 6.00 10.03 -9.94
C GLU A 118 7.46 10.05 -9.45
N PHE A 119 8.06 8.88 -9.28
CA PHE A 119 9.47 8.79 -8.91
C PHE A 119 10.29 8.68 -10.20
N ALA A 120 10.95 9.78 -10.57
CA ALA A 120 11.97 9.74 -11.62
C ALA A 120 13.16 8.88 -11.15
N TRP A 121 13.65 8.04 -12.04
CA TRP A 121 14.88 7.27 -11.86
C TRP A 121 16.07 8.04 -12.46
#